data_AF-A0A2H6F0R3-F1
#
_entry.id   AF-A0A2H6F0R3-F1
#
_cell.length_a   1.000
_cell.length_b   1.000
_cell.length_c   1.000
_cell.angle_alpha   90.00
_cell.angle_beta   90.00
_cell.angle_gamma   90.00
#
_symmetry.space_group_name_H-M   'P 1'
#
loop_
_entity.id
_entity.type
_entity.pdbx_description
1 polymer ?
#
loop_
_entity_poly.entity_id
_entity_poly.type
_entity_poly.pdbx_seq_one_letter_code
_entity_poly.pdbx_strand_id
1 'polypeptide(L)'
;MHFVVRPFNIKHKLLDTNFLASDYTFMPVSMGFRTQTLKLKFASKNMKTCLLKPALSRDRAISMVEKKTGFSGDYTDNDGVFHKAFIGETVSMIYSPAYLKNDVLYDGVLDRPLSRKSGQIEERLLERDTKRNWGIKFISALCPDCGGDLSGARDSIVLICRNCNSAWHPVRGNMKRVEFRVFATKEEEAVYLPFWKMSVDVRGLELASFADLIRAANLPRAVNQELEEKRLYFYSPAFKMHPGIFLRLGSRMTVIQPDGEFRKEFPGTMPCPVALDDQEAFETVKVMLASMSAAKRKIFPLLPGLEITPRKAVLVYLPFNISGSELIHTRYKFSILRNAIRNLEIPNR
;
A
#
# COMPACT_ATOMS: atom_id res chain seq x y z
N MET A 1 -0.79 -1.73 -5.23
CA MET A 1 -0.33 -2.97 -5.85
C MET A 1 -1.27 -4.08 -5.45
N HIS A 2 -1.84 -4.81 -6.40
CA HIS A 2 -2.65 -5.99 -6.13
C HIS A 2 -1.86 -7.26 -6.46
N PHE A 3 -1.75 -8.18 -5.51
CA PHE A 3 -1.07 -9.47 -5.64
C PHE A 3 -2.08 -10.61 -5.48
N VAL A 4 -1.96 -11.63 -6.34
CA VAL A 4 -2.76 -12.87 -6.27
C VAL A 4 -1.81 -14.06 -6.36
N VAL A 5 -1.77 -14.88 -5.30
CA VAL A 5 -1.01 -16.12 -5.27
C VAL A 5 -1.89 -17.26 -5.78
N ARG A 6 -1.41 -17.98 -6.80
CA ARG A 6 -2.06 -19.10 -7.48
C ARG A 6 -1.12 -20.29 -7.55
N PRO A 7 -1.59 -21.51 -7.87
CA PRO A 7 -0.71 -22.63 -8.17
C PRO A 7 0.48 -22.20 -9.02
N PHE A 8 1.68 -22.36 -8.46
CA PHE A 8 2.98 -22.11 -9.10
C PHE A 8 3.31 -20.67 -9.50
N ASN A 9 2.38 -19.72 -9.35
CA ASN A 9 2.52 -18.36 -9.87
C ASN A 9 2.02 -17.27 -8.91
N ILE A 10 2.66 -16.11 -8.93
CA ILE A 10 2.21 -14.90 -8.24
C ILE A 10 1.91 -13.86 -9.32
N LYS A 11 0.63 -13.56 -9.53
CA LYS A 11 0.21 -12.49 -10.44
C LYS A 11 0.19 -11.17 -9.68
N HIS A 12 0.56 -10.10 -10.36
CA HIS A 12 0.50 -8.76 -9.79
C HIS A 12 0.02 -7.73 -10.82
N LYS A 13 -0.70 -6.69 -10.37
CA LYS A 13 -1.15 -5.59 -11.22
C LYS A 13 -1.33 -4.30 -10.41
N LEU A 14 -1.19 -3.15 -11.06
CA LEU A 14 -1.68 -1.88 -10.52
C LEU A 14 -3.14 -1.71 -10.92
N LEU A 15 -4.02 -1.51 -9.94
CA LEU A 15 -5.45 -1.37 -10.20
C LEU A 15 -5.80 0.10 -10.27
N ASP A 16 -6.18 0.56 -11.46
CA ASP A 16 -6.83 1.85 -11.66
C ASP A 16 -8.13 1.60 -12.41
N THR A 17 -9.24 1.55 -11.67
CA THR A 17 -10.56 1.35 -12.24
C THR A 17 -11.61 1.99 -11.37
N ASN A 18 -12.71 2.39 -12.00
CA ASN A 18 -13.88 2.90 -11.32
C ASN A 18 -15.12 2.14 -11.80
N PHE A 19 -16.10 2.00 -10.92
CA PHE A 19 -17.36 1.33 -11.18
C PHE A 19 -18.44 2.00 -10.32
N LEU A 20 -19.69 1.80 -10.74
CA LEU A 20 -20.83 2.32 -10.02
C LEU A 20 -20.92 1.70 -8.61
N ALA A 21 -20.99 2.56 -7.59
CA ALA A 21 -21.08 2.16 -6.18
C ALA A 21 -22.53 1.90 -5.70
N SER A 22 -23.47 1.76 -6.64
CA SER A 22 -24.91 1.61 -6.43
C SER A 22 -25.50 0.60 -7.43
N ASP A 23 -26.71 0.15 -7.15
CA ASP A 23 -27.56 -0.68 -8.01
C ASP A 23 -28.39 0.13 -9.02
N TYR A 24 -28.19 1.45 -9.08
CA TYR A 24 -28.92 2.36 -9.94
C TYR A 24 -28.67 2.09 -11.42
N THR A 25 -29.63 1.45 -12.08
CA THR A 25 -29.57 1.11 -13.52
C THR A 25 -29.59 2.33 -14.44
N PHE A 26 -30.04 3.48 -13.93
CA PHE A 26 -30.08 4.75 -14.66
C PHE A 26 -28.76 5.54 -14.63
N MET A 27 -27.80 5.14 -13.79
CA MET A 27 -26.51 5.82 -13.72
C MET A 27 -25.49 5.18 -14.69
N PRO A 28 -24.54 5.96 -15.24
CA PRO A 28 -23.45 5.39 -16.01
C PRO A 28 -22.68 4.31 -15.23
N VAL A 29 -22.30 3.24 -15.92
CA VAL A 29 -21.59 2.08 -15.31
C VAL A 29 -20.20 2.41 -14.78
N SER A 30 -19.63 3.55 -15.21
CA SER A 30 -18.33 4.07 -14.82
C SER A 30 -18.29 5.59 -15.01
N MET A 31 -17.29 6.24 -14.42
CA MET A 31 -17.00 7.66 -14.62
C MET A 31 -16.24 7.94 -15.93
N GLY A 32 -15.86 6.91 -16.69
CA GLY A 32 -15.04 7.07 -17.90
C GLY A 32 -13.80 7.93 -17.66
N PHE A 33 -13.55 8.88 -18.57
CA PHE A 33 -12.44 9.84 -18.46
C PHE A 33 -12.71 11.03 -17.53
N ARG A 34 -13.89 11.13 -16.91
CA ARG A 34 -14.26 12.30 -16.08
C ARG A 34 -13.33 12.51 -14.88
N THR A 35 -12.81 11.43 -14.32
CA THR A 35 -11.84 11.51 -13.21
C THR A 35 -10.50 12.11 -13.62
N GLN A 36 -10.20 12.16 -14.92
CA GLN A 36 -8.97 12.74 -15.48
C GLN A 36 -9.20 14.15 -16.03
N THR A 37 -10.43 14.48 -16.45
CA THR A 37 -10.74 15.77 -17.10
C THR A 37 -11.40 16.79 -16.17
N LEU A 38 -12.02 16.36 -15.07
CA LEU A 38 -12.74 17.24 -14.14
C LEU A 38 -11.96 17.47 -12.84
N LYS A 39 -12.09 18.69 -12.29
CA LYS A 39 -11.59 19.00 -10.96
C LYS A 39 -12.49 18.39 -9.90
N LEU A 40 -11.96 17.46 -9.11
CA LEU A 40 -12.67 16.88 -7.97
C LEU A 40 -12.73 17.87 -6.81
N LYS A 41 -13.86 17.85 -6.09
CA LYS A 41 -14.06 18.60 -4.84
C LYS A 41 -14.35 17.62 -3.72
N PHE A 42 -13.81 17.89 -2.53
CA PHE A 42 -14.14 17.08 -1.36
C PHE A 42 -15.61 17.27 -1.00
N ALA A 43 -16.28 16.15 -0.74
CA ALA A 43 -17.65 16.18 -0.30
C ALA A 43 -17.72 16.78 1.12
N SER A 44 -18.71 17.62 1.40
CA SER A 44 -18.83 18.36 2.65
C SER A 44 -20.29 18.48 3.07
N LYS A 45 -20.53 18.54 4.39
CA LYS A 45 -21.86 18.77 4.97
C LYS A 45 -22.49 20.10 4.53
N ASN A 46 -21.68 21.07 4.11
CA ASN A 46 -22.14 22.40 3.72
C ASN A 46 -22.55 22.48 2.24
N MET A 47 -22.45 21.38 1.48
CA MET A 47 -22.87 21.37 0.09
C MET A 47 -24.40 21.42 -0.02
N LYS A 48 -24.93 22.28 -0.88
CA LYS A 48 -26.37 22.33 -1.23
C LYS A 48 -26.76 21.19 -2.18
N THR A 49 -26.26 19.99 -1.93
CA THR A 49 -26.46 18.81 -2.77
C THR A 49 -26.75 17.59 -1.92
N CYS A 50 -27.68 16.75 -2.37
CA CYS A 50 -27.93 15.47 -1.75
C CYS A 50 -26.91 14.43 -2.22
N LEU A 51 -26.32 13.69 -1.28
CA LEU A 51 -25.33 12.66 -1.54
C LEU A 51 -25.99 11.31 -1.30
N LEU A 52 -26.02 10.48 -2.33
CA LEU A 52 -26.68 9.17 -2.27
C LEU A 52 -25.83 8.17 -1.49
N LYS A 53 -26.48 7.31 -0.72
CA LYS A 53 -25.79 6.27 0.03
C LYS A 53 -25.24 5.19 -0.93
N PRO A 54 -23.97 4.78 -0.83
CA PRO A 54 -23.46 3.67 -1.63
C PRO A 54 -24.09 2.34 -1.19
N ALA A 55 -24.34 1.45 -2.14
CA ALA A 55 -24.87 0.11 -1.89
C ALA A 55 -23.77 -0.96 -1.73
N LEU A 56 -22.51 -0.62 -2.01
CA LEU A 56 -21.38 -1.54 -1.99
C LEU A 56 -20.47 -1.35 -0.77
N SER A 57 -20.07 -2.47 -0.15
CA SER A 57 -18.95 -2.51 0.79
C SER A 57 -17.61 -2.47 0.04
N ARG A 58 -16.53 -2.10 0.73
CA ARG A 58 -15.15 -2.12 0.19
C ARG A 58 -14.78 -3.49 -0.38
N ASP A 59 -15.10 -4.57 0.34
CA ASP A 59 -14.72 -5.92 -0.08
C ASP A 59 -15.46 -6.35 -1.34
N ARG A 60 -16.78 -6.06 -1.43
CA ARG A 60 -17.55 -6.30 -2.65
C ARG A 60 -17.01 -5.50 -3.83
N ALA A 61 -16.69 -4.23 -3.58
CA ALA A 61 -16.05 -3.35 -4.56
C ALA A 61 -14.76 -3.97 -5.13
N ILE A 62 -13.87 -4.43 -4.26
CA ILE A 62 -12.64 -5.10 -4.64
C ILE A 62 -12.92 -6.37 -5.45
N SER A 63 -13.79 -7.26 -4.98
CA SER A 63 -14.12 -8.50 -5.69
C SER A 63 -14.73 -8.25 -7.07
N MET A 64 -15.52 -7.19 -7.24
CA MET A 64 -16.06 -6.79 -8.54
C MET A 64 -14.98 -6.34 -9.52
N VAL A 65 -13.97 -5.60 -9.05
CA VAL A 65 -12.83 -5.18 -9.87
C VAL A 65 -12.03 -6.38 -10.35
N GLU A 66 -11.80 -7.35 -9.47
CA GLU A 66 -11.07 -8.57 -9.82
C GLU A 66 -11.76 -9.34 -10.94
N LYS A 67 -13.10 -9.51 -10.83
CA LYS A 67 -13.93 -10.15 -11.85
C LYS A 67 -13.89 -9.38 -13.18
N LYS A 68 -14.15 -8.06 -13.15
CA LYS A 68 -14.16 -7.22 -14.36
C LYS A 68 -12.82 -7.15 -15.08
N THR A 69 -11.72 -7.12 -14.34
CA THR A 69 -10.38 -6.98 -14.94
C THR A 69 -9.84 -8.31 -15.47
N GLY A 70 -10.60 -9.41 -15.37
CA GLY A 70 -10.12 -10.76 -15.64
C GLY A 70 -8.91 -11.13 -14.77
N PHE A 71 -8.61 -10.33 -13.75
CA PHE A 71 -7.41 -10.51 -12.95
C PHE A 71 -7.56 -11.73 -12.06
N SER A 72 -8.78 -12.07 -11.62
CA SER A 72 -9.14 -13.35 -10.99
C SER A 72 -9.32 -14.51 -11.99
N GLY A 73 -9.66 -14.24 -13.26
CA GLY A 73 -10.01 -15.25 -14.26
C GLY A 73 -11.39 -15.90 -14.01
N ASP A 74 -12.01 -16.45 -15.07
CA ASP A 74 -13.29 -17.17 -15.03
C ASP A 74 -13.14 -18.58 -14.42
N TYR A 75 -12.68 -18.66 -13.18
CA TYR A 75 -12.65 -19.92 -12.44
C TYR A 75 -13.63 -19.85 -11.28
N THR A 76 -14.45 -20.89 -11.17
CA THR A 76 -15.38 -21.11 -10.05
C THR A 76 -14.62 -21.01 -8.72
N ASP A 77 -15.31 -20.52 -7.69
CA ASP A 77 -14.79 -19.99 -6.41
C ASP A 77 -13.86 -20.91 -5.57
N ASN A 78 -13.39 -22.07 -6.08
CA ASN A 78 -12.78 -23.10 -5.23
C ASN A 78 -11.52 -23.83 -5.72
N ASP A 79 -10.76 -23.39 -6.74
CA ASP A 79 -9.60 -24.21 -7.16
C ASP A 79 -8.32 -23.52 -7.68
N GLY A 80 -7.97 -22.33 -7.19
CA GLY A 80 -6.66 -21.78 -7.60
C GLY A 80 -6.17 -20.47 -7.03
N VAL A 81 -6.79 -19.91 -5.99
CA VAL A 81 -6.27 -18.71 -5.31
C VAL A 81 -5.95 -19.04 -3.86
N PHE A 82 -4.67 -18.96 -3.52
CA PHE A 82 -4.20 -19.24 -2.17
C PHE A 82 -4.13 -17.99 -1.29
N HIS A 83 -3.92 -16.81 -1.89
CA HIS A 83 -3.84 -15.56 -1.14
C HIS A 83 -4.01 -14.34 -2.06
N LYS A 84 -4.50 -13.24 -1.49
CA LYS A 84 -4.64 -11.94 -2.15
C LYS A 84 -4.16 -10.84 -1.19
N ALA A 85 -3.47 -9.83 -1.72
CA ALA A 85 -3.00 -8.68 -0.95
C ALA A 85 -3.13 -7.38 -1.75
N PHE A 86 -3.61 -6.32 -1.10
CA PHE A 86 -3.86 -5.00 -1.69
C PHE A 86 -3.05 -3.93 -0.96
N ILE A 87 -1.87 -3.62 -1.50
CA ILE A 87 -0.82 -2.84 -0.82
C ILE A 87 -0.66 -1.46 -1.45
N GLY A 88 -0.82 -0.38 -0.71
CA GLY A 88 -0.58 0.98 -1.22
C GLY A 88 -1.61 1.49 -2.22
N GLU A 89 -2.78 0.83 -2.29
CA GLU A 89 -3.91 1.27 -3.11
C GLU A 89 -4.96 1.96 -2.25
N THR A 90 -5.63 2.95 -2.83
CA THR A 90 -6.71 3.68 -2.17
C THR A 90 -8.02 3.39 -2.86
N VAL A 91 -9.01 2.90 -2.09
CA VAL A 91 -10.39 2.84 -2.56
C VAL A 91 -11.05 4.18 -2.25
N SER A 92 -11.42 4.92 -3.28
CA SER A 92 -12.07 6.22 -3.17
C SER A 92 -13.54 6.15 -3.58
N MET A 93 -14.40 6.93 -2.92
CA MET A 93 -15.77 7.15 -3.34
C MET A 93 -15.86 8.47 -4.10
N ILE A 94 -16.35 8.44 -5.34
CA ILE A 94 -16.49 9.62 -6.19
C ILE A 94 -17.97 9.81 -6.52
N TYR A 95 -18.49 11.00 -6.24
CA TYR A 95 -19.87 11.38 -6.56
C TYR A 95 -19.93 12.15 -7.87
N SER A 96 -20.69 11.64 -8.85
CA SER A 96 -21.01 12.40 -10.08
C SER A 96 -22.22 13.29 -9.84
N PRO A 97 -22.21 14.57 -10.25
CA PRO A 97 -23.36 15.43 -10.12
C PRO A 97 -24.50 15.00 -11.05
N ALA A 98 -25.73 15.09 -10.56
CA ALA A 98 -26.96 14.90 -11.31
C ALA A 98 -28.02 15.88 -10.78
N TYR A 99 -28.97 16.28 -11.63
CA TYR A 99 -30.04 17.20 -11.24
C TYR A 99 -31.39 16.77 -11.84
N LEU A 100 -32.49 17.13 -11.18
CA LEU A 100 -33.85 16.81 -11.63
C LEU A 100 -34.49 18.06 -12.27
N LYS A 101 -35.04 17.93 -13.47
CA LYS A 101 -35.79 18.97 -14.17
C LYS A 101 -36.98 18.34 -14.89
N ASN A 102 -38.19 18.85 -14.61
CA ASN A 102 -39.45 18.36 -15.21
C ASN A 102 -39.59 16.82 -15.14
N ASP A 103 -39.36 16.25 -13.96
CA ASP A 103 -39.39 14.79 -13.71
C ASP A 103 -38.44 13.96 -14.58
N VAL A 104 -37.39 14.58 -15.11
CA VAL A 104 -36.29 13.89 -15.79
C VAL A 104 -35.01 14.14 -15.01
N LEU A 105 -34.29 13.06 -14.69
CA LEU A 105 -32.96 13.12 -14.09
C LEU A 105 -31.94 13.35 -15.20
N TYR A 106 -31.10 14.36 -15.01
CA TYR A 106 -30.03 14.73 -15.94
C TYR A 106 -28.65 14.48 -15.33
N ASP A 107 -27.72 14.10 -16.18
CA ASP A 107 -26.30 14.11 -15.89
C ASP A 107 -25.82 15.56 -15.75
N GLY A 108 -25.30 15.94 -14.57
CA GLY A 108 -24.89 17.32 -14.30
C GLY A 108 -23.56 17.73 -14.93
N VAL A 109 -22.85 16.82 -15.60
CA VAL A 109 -21.62 17.11 -16.35
C VAL A 109 -21.93 17.27 -17.83
N LEU A 110 -22.69 16.33 -18.40
CA LEU A 110 -22.97 16.30 -19.85
C LEU A 110 -24.27 17.00 -20.24
N ASP A 111 -25.09 17.37 -19.27
CA ASP A 111 -26.42 17.96 -19.48
C ASP A 111 -27.35 17.06 -20.32
N ARG A 112 -27.27 15.74 -20.10
CA ARG A 112 -28.04 14.73 -20.85
C ARG A 112 -29.06 14.02 -19.97
N PRO A 113 -30.25 13.68 -20.49
CA PRO A 113 -31.22 12.90 -19.74
C PRO A 113 -30.66 11.50 -19.44
N LEU A 114 -30.78 11.08 -18.19
CA LEU A 114 -30.40 9.75 -17.70
C LEU A 114 -31.61 8.84 -17.60
N SER A 115 -32.67 9.30 -16.94
CA SER A 115 -33.92 8.54 -16.76
C SER A 115 -35.07 9.48 -16.40
N ARG A 116 -36.31 9.04 -16.66
CA ARG A 116 -37.49 9.66 -16.06
C ARG A 116 -37.55 9.31 -14.57
N LYS A 117 -38.09 10.23 -13.78
CA LYS A 117 -38.36 10.05 -12.36
C LYS A 117 -39.33 8.88 -12.18
N SER A 118 -39.00 7.98 -11.26
CA SER A 118 -39.80 6.82 -10.88
C SER A 118 -39.86 6.73 -9.35
N GLY A 119 -40.79 5.93 -8.81
CA GLY A 119 -40.88 5.70 -7.36
C GLY A 119 -39.56 5.20 -6.75
N GLN A 120 -38.78 4.42 -7.51
CA GLN A 120 -37.44 3.96 -7.11
C GLN A 120 -36.45 5.13 -6.92
N ILE A 121 -36.53 6.18 -7.74
CA ILE A 121 -35.68 7.38 -7.59
C ILE A 121 -36.13 8.18 -6.36
N GLU A 122 -37.43 8.28 -6.11
CA GLU A 122 -37.98 9.00 -4.95
C GLU A 122 -37.59 8.34 -3.63
N GLU A 123 -37.77 7.03 -3.49
CA GLU A 123 -37.36 6.26 -2.30
C GLU A 123 -35.86 6.42 -2.02
N ARG A 124 -35.01 6.36 -3.05
CA ARG A 124 -33.56 6.47 -2.90
C ARG A 124 -33.09 7.91 -2.61
N LEU A 125 -33.81 8.93 -3.05
CA LEU A 125 -33.57 10.33 -2.65
C LEU A 125 -33.89 10.59 -1.16
N LEU A 126 -34.68 9.71 -0.53
CA LEU A 126 -34.94 9.72 0.92
C LEU A 126 -33.81 9.03 1.70
N GLU A 127 -33.09 8.08 1.09
CA GLU A 127 -31.92 7.38 1.67
C GLU A 127 -30.63 8.22 1.60
N ARG A 128 -30.71 9.49 2.01
CA ARG A 128 -29.56 10.41 1.99
C ARG A 128 -28.45 9.93 2.92
N ASP A 129 -27.20 10.09 2.51
CA ASP A 129 -26.05 9.89 3.41
C ASP A 129 -25.95 11.07 4.40
N THR A 130 -26.75 11.02 5.48
CA THR A 130 -26.78 12.06 6.54
C THR A 130 -25.72 11.85 7.62
N LYS A 131 -25.10 10.66 7.65
CA LYS A 131 -24.27 10.22 8.79
C LYS A 131 -22.79 10.56 8.65
N ARG A 132 -22.30 10.92 7.47
CA ARG A 132 -20.85 11.09 7.28
C ARG A 132 -20.41 12.55 7.40
N ASN A 133 -19.53 12.81 8.37
CA ASN A 133 -18.78 14.05 8.45
C ASN A 133 -17.54 13.98 7.57
N TRP A 134 -17.70 14.29 6.29
CA TRP A 134 -16.61 14.31 5.29
C TRP A 134 -15.74 15.57 5.34
N GLY A 135 -15.95 16.45 6.31
CA GLY A 135 -15.10 17.64 6.49
C GLY A 135 -13.64 17.26 6.68
N ILE A 136 -12.76 17.88 5.88
CA ILE A 136 -11.31 17.73 6.03
C ILE A 136 -10.92 18.33 7.38
N LYS A 137 -10.16 17.56 8.16
CA LYS A 137 -9.51 18.06 9.38
C LYS A 137 -8.03 18.24 9.08
N PHE A 138 -7.56 19.45 9.23
CA PHE A 138 -6.14 19.76 9.16
C PHE A 138 -5.52 19.51 10.53
N ILE A 139 -4.31 18.96 10.52
CA ILE A 139 -3.46 18.87 11.70
C ILE A 139 -2.19 19.66 11.42
N SER A 140 -1.67 20.34 12.44
CA SER A 140 -0.40 21.05 12.30
C SER A 140 0.73 20.06 12.07
N ALA A 141 1.58 20.33 11.08
CA ALA A 141 2.80 19.56 10.82
C ALA A 141 3.91 19.96 11.81
N LEU A 142 3.61 19.95 13.11
CA LEU A 142 4.54 20.27 14.18
C LEU A 142 4.87 19.02 14.99
N CYS A 143 6.14 18.89 15.37
CA CYS A 143 6.64 17.78 16.15
C CYS A 143 6.07 17.82 17.57
N PRO A 144 5.37 16.79 18.04
CA PRO A 144 4.86 16.74 19.41
C PRO A 144 5.93 16.81 20.50
N ASP A 145 7.16 16.37 20.21
CA ASP A 145 8.24 16.31 21.22
C ASP A 145 8.99 17.65 21.38
N CYS A 146 9.16 18.43 20.31
CA CYS A 146 10.02 19.63 20.34
C CYS A 146 9.42 20.88 19.69
N GLY A 147 8.22 20.81 19.13
CA GLY A 147 7.54 21.94 18.49
C GLY A 147 8.10 22.36 17.12
N GLY A 148 9.20 21.76 16.65
CA GLY A 148 9.76 22.05 15.32
C GLY A 148 8.93 21.48 14.17
N ASP A 149 9.18 21.97 12.95
CA ASP A 149 8.45 21.55 11.76
C ASP A 149 8.71 20.08 11.39
N LEU A 150 7.63 19.40 10.98
CA LEU A 150 7.67 18.07 10.41
C LEU A 150 7.78 18.15 8.88
N SER A 151 8.76 17.46 8.32
CA SER A 151 9.06 17.42 6.89
C SER A 151 8.56 16.12 6.24
N GLY A 152 8.07 16.22 5.01
CA GLY A 152 7.66 15.08 4.19
C GLY A 152 7.29 15.53 2.78
N ALA A 153 7.39 14.62 1.82
CA ALA A 153 6.90 14.85 0.45
C ALA A 153 5.37 14.70 0.37
N ARG A 154 4.79 15.02 -0.78
CA ARG A 154 3.33 15.02 -1.02
C ARG A 154 2.63 13.70 -0.67
N ASP A 155 3.27 12.57 -0.89
CA ASP A 155 2.75 11.22 -0.61
C ASP A 155 3.34 10.61 0.66
N SER A 156 4.02 11.40 1.50
CA SER A 156 4.55 10.93 2.78
C SER A 156 3.44 10.69 3.79
N ILE A 157 3.38 9.46 4.30
CA ILE A 157 2.53 9.08 5.43
C ILE A 157 3.28 9.11 6.76
N VAL A 158 4.62 9.13 6.72
CA VAL A 158 5.48 9.36 7.89
C VAL A 158 6.22 10.67 7.66
N LEU A 159 6.10 11.57 8.62
CA LEU A 159 6.76 12.86 8.64
C LEU A 159 7.97 12.84 9.58
N ILE A 160 9.02 13.57 9.23
CA ILE A 160 10.31 13.56 9.92
C ILE A 160 10.54 14.90 10.61
N CYS A 161 10.89 14.86 11.89
CA CYS A 161 11.45 16.00 12.61
C CYS A 161 12.98 15.92 12.57
N ARG A 162 13.62 16.87 11.88
CA ARG A 162 15.09 16.98 11.85
C ARG A 162 15.68 17.56 13.12
N ASN A 163 14.90 18.37 13.87
CA ASN A 163 15.39 19.02 15.08
C ASN A 163 15.71 18.01 16.20
N CYS A 164 14.79 17.07 16.46
CA CYS A 164 14.97 16.06 17.51
C CYS A 164 15.14 14.62 16.99
N ASN A 165 15.36 14.45 15.67
CA ASN A 165 15.48 13.16 15.00
C ASN A 165 14.35 12.18 15.39
N SER A 166 13.11 12.56 15.09
CA SER A 166 11.92 11.74 15.35
C SER A 166 11.05 11.56 14.11
N ALA A 167 10.26 10.50 14.07
CA ALA A 167 9.35 10.18 12.97
C ALA A 167 7.91 10.03 13.48
N TRP A 168 6.95 10.53 12.71
CA TRP A 168 5.55 10.65 13.13
C TRP A 168 4.58 10.25 12.02
N HIS A 169 3.63 9.39 12.33
CA HIS A 169 2.55 8.98 11.43
C HIS A 169 1.23 9.66 11.86
N PRO A 170 0.66 10.54 11.02
CA PRO A 170 -0.68 11.07 11.20
C PRO A 170 -1.76 9.98 11.17
N VAL A 171 -2.37 9.67 12.31
CA VAL A 171 -3.44 8.67 12.41
C VAL A 171 -4.66 9.30 13.09
N ARG A 172 -5.77 9.40 12.34
CA ARG A 172 -7.07 9.90 12.84
C ARG A 172 -6.97 11.26 13.58
N GLY A 173 -6.13 12.15 13.06
CA GLY A 173 -5.94 13.49 13.62
C GLY A 173 -4.89 13.58 14.74
N ASN A 174 -4.20 12.50 15.08
CA ASN A 174 -3.12 12.48 16.06
C ASN A 174 -1.80 12.10 15.42
N MET A 175 -0.68 12.54 16.01
CA MET A 175 0.66 12.13 15.60
C MET A 175 1.10 10.90 16.41
N LYS A 176 1.21 9.74 15.76
CA LYS A 176 1.75 8.52 16.37
C LYS A 176 3.25 8.44 16.12
N ARG A 177 4.05 8.26 17.17
CA ARG A 177 5.51 8.09 17.03
C ARG A 177 5.82 6.80 16.27
N VAL A 178 6.74 6.89 15.32
CA VAL A 178 7.26 5.77 14.53
C VAL A 178 8.70 5.49 14.97
N GLU A 179 8.98 4.25 15.36
CA GLU A 179 10.36 3.84 15.60
C GLU A 179 11.09 3.73 14.26
N PHE A 180 12.22 4.42 14.13
CA PHE A 180 13.05 4.34 12.93
C PHE A 180 14.52 4.08 13.25
N ARG A 181 15.25 3.62 12.24
CA ARG A 181 16.71 3.46 12.24
C ARG A 181 17.28 3.80 10.87
N VAL A 182 18.50 4.32 10.84
CA VAL A 182 19.22 4.64 9.60
C VAL A 182 20.49 3.79 9.55
N PHE A 183 20.66 3.04 8.48
CA PHE A 183 21.82 2.18 8.30
C PHE A 183 23.06 3.04 8.01
N ALA A 184 24.12 2.85 8.78
CA ALA A 184 25.34 3.64 8.62
C ALA A 184 26.07 3.25 7.32
N THR A 185 26.48 4.25 6.54
CA THR A 185 27.38 4.07 5.39
C THR A 185 28.51 5.09 5.42
N LYS A 186 29.62 4.75 4.78
CA LYS A 186 30.75 5.65 4.54
C LYS A 186 30.63 6.39 3.20
N GLU A 187 29.57 6.11 2.44
CA GLU A 187 29.36 6.66 1.10
C GLU A 187 28.80 8.08 1.20
N GLU A 188 29.45 9.02 0.52
CA GLU A 188 29.11 10.46 0.57
C GLU A 188 27.82 10.78 -0.21
N GLU A 189 27.53 10.07 -1.30
CA GLU A 189 26.38 10.29 -2.18
C GLU A 189 25.30 9.18 -2.07
N ALA A 190 24.92 8.85 -0.82
CA ALA A 190 23.91 7.82 -0.56
C ALA A 190 22.48 8.37 -0.58
N VAL A 191 21.61 7.67 -1.31
CA VAL A 191 20.15 7.82 -1.25
C VAL A 191 19.60 6.79 -0.28
N TYR A 192 18.81 7.25 0.68
CA TYR A 192 18.24 6.40 1.71
C TYR A 192 16.83 5.96 1.37
N LEU A 193 16.64 4.65 1.15
CA LEU A 193 15.35 4.05 0.84
C LEU A 193 14.71 3.42 2.09
N PRO A 194 13.44 3.71 2.39
CA PRO A 194 12.78 3.21 3.59
C PRO A 194 12.22 1.80 3.40
N PHE A 195 12.36 0.97 4.43
CA PHE A 195 11.79 -0.37 4.53
C PHE A 195 11.16 -0.56 5.90
N TRP A 196 10.05 -1.28 5.97
CA TRP A 196 9.54 -1.83 7.21
C TRP A 196 10.27 -3.12 7.53
N LYS A 197 11.08 -3.11 8.59
CA LYS A 197 11.65 -4.31 9.22
C LYS A 197 10.64 -4.84 10.23
N MET A 198 10.12 -6.03 9.96
CA MET A 198 8.97 -6.59 10.67
C MET A 198 9.33 -7.90 11.35
N SER A 199 8.98 -8.02 12.63
CA SER A 199 8.86 -9.32 13.29
C SER A 199 7.40 -9.71 13.35
N VAL A 200 7.11 -10.96 13.00
CA VAL A 200 5.77 -11.53 12.97
C VAL A 200 5.80 -12.91 13.60
N ASP A 201 4.66 -13.30 14.16
CA ASP A 201 4.42 -14.70 14.49
C ASP A 201 3.57 -15.31 13.40
N VAL A 202 4.00 -16.47 12.90
CA VAL A 202 3.29 -17.22 11.87
C VAL A 202 2.74 -18.48 12.51
N ARG A 203 1.41 -18.62 12.55
CA ARG A 203 0.77 -19.90 12.91
C ARG A 203 0.45 -20.70 11.65
N GLY A 204 0.62 -22.01 11.74
CA GLY A 204 0.46 -22.93 10.60
C GLY A 204 1.76 -23.19 9.82
N LEU A 205 2.85 -22.52 10.18
CA LEU A 205 4.20 -22.79 9.65
C LEU A 205 5.25 -22.33 10.67
N GLU A 206 6.13 -23.24 11.08
CA GLU A 206 7.23 -22.92 11.99
C GLU A 206 8.24 -22.00 11.29
N LEU A 207 8.34 -20.76 11.77
CA LEU A 207 9.15 -19.67 11.21
C LEU A 207 9.70 -18.76 12.32
N ALA A 208 10.32 -19.34 13.35
CA ALA A 208 10.87 -18.58 14.47
C ALA A 208 12.27 -18.02 14.15
N SER A 209 13.07 -18.80 13.42
CA SER A 209 14.44 -18.50 13.04
C SER A 209 14.61 -18.29 11.54
N PHE A 210 15.77 -17.77 11.15
CA PHE A 210 16.16 -17.68 9.75
C PHE A 210 16.40 -19.08 9.14
N ALA A 211 16.90 -20.03 9.94
CA ALA A 211 17.02 -21.43 9.53
C ALA A 211 15.66 -22.05 9.16
N ASP A 212 14.60 -21.71 9.90
CA ASP A 212 13.25 -22.17 9.58
C ASP A 212 12.77 -21.65 8.23
N LEU A 213 13.06 -20.37 7.92
CA LEU A 213 12.77 -19.84 6.59
C LEU A 213 13.50 -20.62 5.50
N ILE A 214 14.79 -20.91 5.69
CA ILE A 214 15.59 -21.69 4.72
C ILE A 214 14.94 -23.05 4.46
N ARG A 215 14.56 -23.78 5.52
CA ARG A 215 13.92 -25.09 5.41
C ARG A 215 12.53 -25.01 4.78
N ALA A 216 11.69 -24.10 5.24
CA ALA A 216 10.32 -23.96 4.80
C ALA A 216 10.25 -23.55 3.32
N ALA A 217 11.04 -22.55 2.92
CA ALA A 217 11.09 -22.03 1.56
C ALA A 217 12.03 -22.84 0.63
N ASN A 218 12.77 -23.82 1.15
CA ASN A 218 13.80 -24.59 0.44
C ASN A 218 14.81 -23.67 -0.26
N LEU A 219 15.41 -22.75 0.50
CA LEU A 219 16.40 -21.80 -0.03
C LEU A 219 17.74 -22.52 -0.25
N PRO A 220 18.51 -22.14 -1.30
CA PRO A 220 19.80 -22.76 -1.62
C PRO A 220 20.90 -22.24 -0.66
N ARG A 221 20.76 -22.52 0.63
CA ARG A 221 21.70 -22.12 1.68
C ARG A 221 21.75 -23.19 2.77
N ALA A 222 22.96 -23.59 3.18
CA ALA A 222 23.12 -24.54 4.27
C ALA A 222 22.81 -23.88 5.63
N VAL A 223 22.11 -24.61 6.50
CA VAL A 223 21.82 -24.18 7.87
C VAL A 223 23.02 -24.47 8.76
N ASN A 224 23.41 -23.49 9.58
CA ASN A 224 24.39 -23.63 10.64
C ASN A 224 23.80 -23.11 11.97
N GLN A 225 24.50 -23.28 13.09
CA GLN A 225 24.01 -22.86 14.41
C GLN A 225 23.70 -21.35 14.49
N GLU A 226 24.52 -20.51 13.87
CA GLU A 226 24.28 -19.05 13.82
C GLU A 226 22.90 -18.73 13.21
N LEU A 227 22.49 -19.45 12.16
CA LEU A 227 21.20 -19.24 11.50
C LEU A 227 20.00 -19.77 12.29
N GLU A 228 20.21 -20.76 13.16
CA GLU A 228 19.18 -21.26 14.09
C GLU A 228 18.87 -20.22 15.17
N GLU A 229 19.91 -19.55 15.68
CA GLU A 229 19.79 -18.52 16.70
C GLU A 229 19.35 -17.16 16.10
N LYS A 230 19.60 -16.96 14.81
CA LYS A 230 19.25 -15.73 14.11
C LYS A 230 17.74 -15.61 13.92
N ARG A 231 17.16 -14.60 14.57
CA ARG A 231 15.74 -14.25 14.41
C ARG A 231 15.38 -13.87 12.98
N LEU A 232 14.23 -14.35 12.52
CA LEU A 232 13.63 -13.99 11.24
C LEU A 232 12.97 -12.59 11.29
N TYR A 233 13.24 -11.78 10.27
CA TYR A 233 12.58 -10.50 10.01
C TYR A 233 12.17 -10.41 8.54
N PHE A 234 10.94 -9.97 8.30
CA PHE A 234 10.48 -9.60 6.96
C PHE A 234 10.81 -8.15 6.67
N TYR A 235 11.16 -7.85 5.42
CA TYR A 235 11.46 -6.51 4.95
C TYR A 235 10.52 -6.13 3.81
N SER A 236 9.72 -5.08 4.01
CA SER A 236 8.83 -4.54 2.99
C SER A 236 9.27 -3.14 2.58
N PRO A 237 9.45 -2.84 1.28
CA PRO A 237 9.66 -1.46 0.85
C PRO A 237 8.55 -0.56 1.39
N ALA A 238 8.89 0.59 1.96
CA ALA A 238 7.92 1.52 2.53
C ALA A 238 7.54 2.64 1.55
N PHE A 239 7.74 2.42 0.25
CA PHE A 239 7.57 3.41 -0.82
C PHE A 239 6.89 2.77 -2.04
N LYS A 240 6.25 3.61 -2.88
CA LYS A 240 5.49 3.14 -4.04
C LYS A 240 6.39 2.82 -5.23
N MET A 241 6.22 1.63 -5.81
CA MET A 241 6.91 1.18 -7.01
C MET A 241 6.11 0.13 -7.78
N HIS A 242 6.63 -0.34 -8.92
CA HIS A 242 5.99 -1.41 -9.68
C HIS A 242 5.90 -2.72 -8.85
N PRO A 243 4.75 -3.43 -8.81
CA PRO A 243 4.54 -4.59 -7.94
C PRO A 243 5.61 -5.69 -8.05
N GLY A 244 6.08 -5.98 -9.27
CA GLY A 244 7.11 -6.99 -9.49
C GLY A 244 8.47 -6.60 -8.89
N ILE A 245 8.83 -5.31 -8.92
CA ILE A 245 10.07 -4.82 -8.31
C ILE A 245 9.91 -4.79 -6.78
N PHE A 246 8.76 -4.33 -6.29
CA PHE A 246 8.40 -4.33 -4.87
C PHE A 246 8.59 -5.72 -4.25
N LEU A 247 7.97 -6.73 -4.87
CA LEU A 247 8.02 -8.09 -4.34
C LEU A 247 9.43 -8.68 -4.39
N ARG A 248 10.16 -8.51 -5.50
CA ARG A 248 11.55 -8.97 -5.59
C ARG A 248 12.44 -8.30 -4.55
N LEU A 249 12.29 -7.00 -4.35
CA LEU A 249 13.10 -6.23 -3.42
C LEU A 249 12.81 -6.62 -1.97
N GLY A 250 11.54 -6.73 -1.58
CA GLY A 250 11.16 -7.16 -0.24
C GLY A 250 11.58 -8.60 0.09
N SER A 251 11.35 -9.53 -0.83
CA SER A 251 11.82 -10.93 -0.72
C SER A 251 13.35 -10.98 -0.60
N ARG A 252 14.08 -10.23 -1.43
CA ARG A 252 15.54 -10.19 -1.38
C ARG A 252 16.06 -9.61 -0.07
N MET A 253 15.49 -8.51 0.42
CA MET A 253 15.86 -7.93 1.71
C MET A 253 15.56 -8.87 2.88
N THR A 254 14.47 -9.63 2.80
CA THR A 254 14.13 -10.65 3.80
C THR A 254 15.14 -11.79 3.82
N VAL A 255 15.63 -12.25 2.65
CA VAL A 255 16.68 -13.29 2.58
C VAL A 255 18.06 -12.75 3.01
N ILE A 256 18.38 -11.49 2.69
CA ILE A 256 19.65 -10.88 3.09
C ILE A 256 19.67 -10.59 4.59
N GLN A 257 18.56 -10.09 5.14
CA GLN A 257 18.44 -9.47 6.47
C GLN A 257 19.61 -8.53 6.77
N PRO A 258 19.65 -7.31 6.19
CA PRO A 258 20.76 -6.38 6.34
C PRO A 258 21.26 -6.24 7.77
N ASP A 259 22.56 -6.45 7.92
CA ASP A 259 23.30 -6.52 9.16
C ASP A 259 24.33 -5.39 9.24
N GLY A 260 24.47 -4.73 10.37
CA GLY A 260 25.38 -3.61 10.51
C GLY A 260 24.94 -2.60 11.56
N GLU A 261 25.64 -1.48 11.60
CA GLU A 261 25.36 -0.40 12.52
C GLU A 261 24.15 0.41 12.05
N PHE A 262 23.21 0.61 12.96
CA PHE A 262 22.02 1.42 12.76
C PHE A 262 22.02 2.59 13.75
N ARG A 263 21.85 3.81 13.24
CA ARG A 263 21.77 5.05 14.01
C ARG A 263 20.34 5.53 14.15
N LYS A 264 20.11 6.48 15.05
CA LYS A 264 18.82 7.15 15.27
C LYS A 264 18.80 8.59 14.73
N GLU A 265 19.70 8.90 13.82
CA GLU A 265 19.83 10.22 13.21
C GLU A 265 19.54 10.12 11.72
N PHE A 266 18.76 11.07 11.22
CA PHE A 266 18.49 11.16 9.79
C PHE A 266 19.74 11.64 9.04
N PRO A 267 19.92 11.22 7.77
CA PRO A 267 20.95 11.81 6.93
C PRO A 267 20.69 13.31 6.73
N GLY A 268 21.74 14.07 6.37
CA GLY A 268 21.60 15.49 6.04
C GLY A 268 20.70 15.71 4.82
N THR A 269 20.69 14.77 3.88
CA THR A 269 19.81 14.75 2.71
C THR A 269 18.40 14.27 3.09
N MET A 270 17.37 14.65 2.32
CA MET A 270 16.03 14.12 2.55
C MET A 270 16.00 12.65 2.12
N PRO A 271 15.66 11.71 3.02
CA PRO A 271 15.51 10.31 2.60
C PRO A 271 14.29 10.15 1.70
N CYS A 272 14.24 9.06 0.95
CA CYS A 272 13.08 8.73 0.13
C CYS A 272 11.80 8.71 0.99
N PRO A 273 10.70 9.33 0.50
CA PRO A 273 9.43 9.37 1.21
C PRO A 273 8.89 8.01 1.62
N VAL A 274 8.27 7.94 2.79
CA VAL A 274 7.52 6.78 3.25
C VAL A 274 6.08 6.92 2.76
N ALA A 275 5.64 6.05 1.85
CA ALA A 275 4.34 6.11 1.19
C ALA A 275 3.45 4.88 1.43
N LEU A 276 3.93 3.90 2.21
CA LEU A 276 3.22 2.68 2.59
C LEU A 276 3.33 2.46 4.10
N ASP A 277 2.23 2.15 4.77
CA ASP A 277 2.20 2.02 6.23
C ASP A 277 2.65 0.64 6.73
N ASP A 278 2.79 0.51 8.04
CA ASP A 278 3.22 -0.74 8.67
C ASP A 278 2.13 -1.83 8.58
N GLN A 279 0.85 -1.48 8.61
CA GLN A 279 -0.26 -2.44 8.46
C GLN A 279 -0.26 -3.05 7.05
N GLU A 280 -0.14 -2.22 6.03
CA GLU A 280 0.04 -2.64 4.64
C GLU A 280 1.31 -3.50 4.49
N ALA A 281 2.39 -3.16 5.18
CA ALA A 281 3.60 -3.96 5.15
C ALA A 281 3.37 -5.37 5.71
N PHE A 282 2.63 -5.55 6.80
CA PHE A 282 2.32 -6.88 7.35
C PHE A 282 1.47 -7.72 6.39
N GLU A 283 0.59 -7.12 5.59
CA GLU A 283 -0.19 -7.83 4.57
C GLU A 283 0.70 -8.48 3.48
N THR A 284 1.94 -7.99 3.30
CA THR A 284 2.87 -8.53 2.30
C THR A 284 3.50 -9.87 2.69
N VAL A 285 3.48 -10.24 3.97
CA VAL A 285 4.26 -11.38 4.52
C VAL A 285 3.97 -12.68 3.78
N LYS A 286 2.69 -13.01 3.56
CA LYS A 286 2.30 -14.23 2.83
C LYS A 286 2.75 -14.21 1.38
N VAL A 287 2.69 -13.05 0.71
CA VAL A 287 3.13 -12.89 -0.68
C VAL A 287 4.65 -13.02 -0.78
N MET A 288 5.39 -12.47 0.19
CA MET A 288 6.85 -12.61 0.27
C MET A 288 7.28 -14.06 0.54
N LEU A 289 6.63 -14.75 1.48
CA LEU A 289 6.84 -16.19 1.72
C LEU A 289 6.64 -17.01 0.43
N ALA A 290 5.55 -16.74 -0.28
CA ALA A 290 5.29 -17.37 -1.58
C ALA A 290 6.40 -17.04 -2.60
N SER A 291 6.84 -15.79 -2.64
CA SER A 291 7.86 -15.33 -3.60
C SER A 291 9.25 -15.90 -3.34
N MET A 292 9.61 -16.11 -2.07
CA MET A 292 10.92 -16.67 -1.69
C MET A 292 10.95 -18.20 -1.82
N SER A 293 9.80 -18.86 -1.75
CA SER A 293 9.70 -20.32 -1.74
C SER A 293 10.03 -20.97 -3.08
N ALA A 294 11.10 -21.76 -3.12
CA ALA A 294 11.34 -22.72 -4.20
C ALA A 294 10.34 -23.90 -4.14
N ALA A 295 9.91 -24.29 -2.93
CA ALA A 295 8.93 -25.35 -2.68
C ALA A 295 7.47 -24.89 -2.87
N LYS A 296 7.15 -24.27 -4.03
CA LYS A 296 5.82 -23.67 -4.30
C LYS A 296 4.64 -24.63 -4.06
N ARG A 297 4.81 -25.93 -4.39
CA ARG A 297 3.80 -26.99 -4.16
C ARG A 297 3.47 -27.18 -2.68
N LYS A 298 4.43 -26.97 -1.79
CA LYS A 298 4.28 -27.12 -0.34
C LYS A 298 3.77 -25.84 0.30
N ILE A 299 4.37 -24.70 -0.04
CA ILE A 299 4.07 -23.44 0.64
C ILE A 299 2.73 -22.84 0.21
N PHE A 300 2.41 -22.87 -1.08
CA PHE A 300 1.26 -22.12 -1.58
C PHE A 300 -0.08 -22.64 -1.00
N PRO A 301 -0.33 -23.96 -0.93
CA PRO A 301 -1.54 -24.49 -0.30
C PRO A 301 -1.68 -24.19 1.19
N LEU A 302 -0.60 -23.85 1.89
CA LEU A 302 -0.66 -23.49 3.31
C LEU A 302 -1.10 -22.05 3.54
N LEU A 303 -0.87 -21.15 2.57
CA LEU A 303 -1.12 -19.71 2.72
C LEU A 303 -2.53 -19.32 3.18
N PRO A 304 -3.63 -19.98 2.73
CA PRO A 304 -4.98 -19.69 3.23
C PRO A 304 -5.08 -19.88 4.75
N GLY A 305 -4.46 -20.94 5.29
CA GLY A 305 -4.53 -21.30 6.70
C GLY A 305 -3.49 -20.63 7.59
N LEU A 306 -2.51 -19.91 7.02
CA LEU A 306 -1.52 -19.21 7.83
C LEU A 306 -2.15 -18.00 8.54
N GLU A 307 -1.92 -17.86 9.84
CA GLU A 307 -2.27 -16.63 10.57
C GLU A 307 -1.00 -15.82 10.81
N ILE A 308 -1.01 -14.55 10.37
CA ILE A 308 0.10 -13.63 10.59
C ILE A 308 -0.28 -12.69 11.72
N THR A 309 0.44 -12.77 12.84
CA THR A 309 0.26 -11.85 13.97
C THR A 309 1.39 -10.83 13.98
N PRO A 310 1.10 -9.53 13.73
CA PRO A 310 2.08 -8.46 13.85
C PRO A 310 2.67 -8.39 15.26
N ARG A 311 4.00 -8.34 15.38
CA ARG A 311 4.67 -8.10 16.68
C ARG A 311 5.29 -6.71 16.75
N LYS A 312 6.17 -6.40 15.82
CA LYS A 312 6.91 -5.14 15.78
C LYS A 312 7.23 -4.77 14.36
N ALA A 313 7.08 -3.50 14.03
CA ALA A 313 7.59 -2.89 12.81
C ALA A 313 8.54 -1.74 13.18
N VAL A 314 9.69 -1.69 12.53
CA VAL A 314 10.65 -0.59 12.63
C VAL A 314 10.92 -0.09 11.23
N LEU A 315 10.83 1.22 11.05
CA LEU A 315 11.17 1.86 9.79
C LEU A 315 12.69 1.93 9.66
N VAL A 316 13.28 1.23 8.71
CA VAL A 316 14.73 1.25 8.47
C VAL A 316 15.04 1.93 7.15
N TYR A 317 15.99 2.86 7.16
CA TYR A 317 16.49 3.52 5.97
C TYR A 317 17.80 2.86 5.53
N LEU A 318 17.81 2.31 4.33
CA LEU A 318 18.98 1.63 3.75
C LEU A 318 19.63 2.50 2.66
N PRO A 319 20.95 2.68 2.67
CA PRO A 319 21.66 3.51 1.71
C PRO A 319 21.84 2.79 0.36
N PHE A 320 21.70 3.56 -0.71
CA PHE A 320 21.96 3.15 -2.09
C PHE A 320 22.77 4.22 -2.80
N ASN A 321 23.80 3.80 -3.51
CA ASN A 321 24.60 4.71 -4.31
C ASN A 321 23.96 5.00 -5.65
N ILE A 322 24.08 6.25 -6.04
CA ILE A 322 23.70 6.77 -7.34
C ILE A 322 24.76 6.35 -8.37
N SER A 323 24.42 5.46 -9.31
CA SER A 323 25.22 5.22 -10.53
C SER A 323 24.36 5.32 -11.80
N GLY A 324 24.58 6.34 -12.64
CA GLY A 324 23.83 6.51 -13.90
C GLY A 324 22.30 6.57 -13.75
N SER A 325 21.58 5.57 -14.24
CA SER A 325 20.12 5.41 -14.08
C SER A 325 19.74 4.44 -12.96
N GLU A 326 20.72 3.93 -12.21
CA GLU A 326 20.57 2.92 -11.17
C GLU A 326 20.84 3.48 -9.77
N LEU A 327 20.22 2.82 -8.80
CA LEU A 327 20.53 2.88 -7.38
C LEU A 327 21.13 1.53 -7.00
N ILE A 328 22.38 1.53 -6.55
CA ILE A 328 23.15 0.33 -6.28
C ILE A 328 23.34 0.19 -4.77
N HIS A 329 22.93 -0.94 -4.22
CA HIS A 329 23.34 -1.31 -2.88
C HIS A 329 24.71 -2.00 -2.96
N THR A 330 25.78 -1.26 -2.64
CA THR A 330 27.17 -1.70 -2.84
C THR A 330 27.57 -2.91 -2.02
N ARG A 331 27.12 -3.01 -0.76
CA ARG A 331 27.39 -4.16 0.11
C ARG A 331 26.73 -5.46 -0.39
N TYR A 332 25.46 -5.40 -0.81
CA TYR A 332 24.69 -6.58 -1.19
C TYR A 332 24.58 -6.81 -2.70
N LYS A 333 25.32 -6.01 -3.49
CA LYS A 333 25.54 -6.17 -4.94
C LYS A 333 24.25 -6.34 -5.73
N PHE A 334 23.37 -5.34 -5.64
CA PHE A 334 22.21 -5.26 -6.52
C PHE A 334 21.83 -3.83 -6.85
N SER A 335 21.16 -3.70 -7.99
CA SER A 335 20.65 -2.44 -8.48
C SER A 335 19.13 -2.44 -8.57
N ILE A 336 18.57 -1.25 -8.51
CA ILE A 336 17.21 -0.94 -8.94
C ILE A 336 17.27 0.30 -9.84
N LEU A 337 16.43 0.33 -10.87
CA LEU A 337 16.32 1.51 -11.72
C LEU A 337 15.74 2.68 -10.93
N ARG A 338 16.30 3.87 -11.08
CA ARG A 338 15.83 5.10 -10.40
C ARG A 338 14.40 5.42 -10.74
N ASN A 339 14.03 5.31 -12.01
CA ASN A 339 12.67 5.57 -12.48
C ASN A 339 11.62 4.54 -11.98
N ALA A 340 12.06 3.47 -11.32
CA ALA A 340 11.15 2.55 -10.65
C ALA A 340 10.57 3.12 -9.34
N ILE A 341 11.21 4.14 -8.77
CA ILE A 341 10.80 4.80 -7.54
C ILE A 341 10.11 6.12 -7.90
N ARG A 342 8.89 6.32 -7.41
CA ARG A 342 8.19 7.60 -7.57
C ARG A 342 8.68 8.61 -6.53
N ASN A 343 8.72 9.89 -6.91
CA ASN A 343 9.02 11.02 -6.02
C ASN A 343 10.36 10.91 -5.28
N LEU A 344 11.36 10.29 -5.93
CA LEU A 344 12.69 10.26 -5.38
C LEU A 344 13.36 11.63 -5.58
N GLU A 345 13.51 12.39 -4.49
CA GLU A 345 14.36 13.57 -4.48
C GLU A 345 15.82 13.14 -4.45
N ILE A 346 16.60 13.64 -5.40
CA ILE A 346 18.03 13.40 -5.48
C ILE A 346 18.71 14.72 -5.11
N PRO A 347 19.69 14.73 -4.19
CA PRO A 347 20.50 15.91 -3.96
C PRO A 347 21.09 16.38 -5.28
N ASN A 348 20.88 17.65 -5.64
CA ASN A 348 21.54 18.22 -6.82
C ASN A 348 23.06 18.08 -6.64
N ARG A 349 23.74 17.65 -7.71
CA ARG A 349 25.19 17.80 -7.83
C ARG A 349 25.60 19.26 -7.79
#